data_AF-A0A972WXW8-F1
#
_entry.id   AF-A0A972WXW8-F1
#
_cell.length_a   1.000
_cell.length_b   1.000
_cell.length_c   1.000
_cell.angle_alpha   90.00
_cell.angle_beta   90.00
_cell.angle_gamma   90.00
#
_symmetry.space_group_name_H-M   'P 1'
#
loop_
_entity.id
_entity.type
_entity.pdbx_description
1 polymer ?
#
loop_
_entity_poly.entity_id
_entity_poly.type
_entity_poly.pdbx_seq_one_letter_code
_entity_poly.pdbx_strand_id
1 'polypeptide(L)'
;GRQGDPGGSKFFLSLEDDLMRIFGSERMDSMLRKLGLEEGEAIFHPWINKALEKAQQKVEAHNFEIRKNLLRFDDVMNDQRKVIYRERIELISGEDVSEAVVEMREQTIEDLVPRYIPPKAYAEQWDIKGLHEEAMRLFGLDLPVVEWAKEEGIAEEEIRERIQDNVERRMAEKAARFGPELMRRAEKSLMLQILDQLWKDHLLSLDHLRQGIGLRAYAQRDPLNEYKREAFELFDAMLARFRETVTMTLAHVEIQAAAPPPEMPAPSQAPQVESREPALAHASNPGVNVRPRGNVAARERNPKDPASWGKVGRNEACPCGSGKKYKHCHGKVG
;
A
#
# COMPACT_ATOMS: atom_id res chain seq x y z
N GLY A 1 9.37 -29.51 40.29
CA GLY A 1 8.38 -28.45 40.05
C GLY A 1 7.53 -28.66 38.80
N ARG A 2 8.07 -29.28 37.74
CA ARG A 2 7.27 -29.82 36.62
C ARG A 2 6.91 -31.28 36.89
N GLN A 3 5.79 -31.74 36.35
CA GLN A 3 5.31 -33.14 36.42
C GLN A 3 5.22 -33.74 37.84
N GLY A 4 4.98 -32.91 38.86
CA GLY A 4 4.79 -33.36 40.24
C GLY A 4 6.08 -33.50 41.06
N ASP A 5 7.26 -33.31 40.46
CA ASP A 5 8.51 -33.35 41.21
C ASP A 5 8.55 -32.24 42.29
N PRO A 6 9.10 -32.50 43.49
CA PRO A 6 9.40 -31.46 44.46
C PRO A 6 10.28 -30.36 43.86
N GLY A 7 10.07 -29.10 44.23
CA GLY A 7 10.92 -28.00 43.80
C GLY A 7 10.49 -26.67 44.39
N GLY A 8 11.46 -25.76 44.54
CA GLY A 8 11.23 -24.39 45.00
C GLY A 8 12.05 -23.41 44.18
N SER A 9 11.55 -22.19 44.05
CA SER A 9 12.29 -21.06 43.49
C SER A 9 12.54 -20.03 44.59
N LYS A 10 13.71 -19.40 44.54
CA LYS A 10 14.05 -18.24 45.36
C LYS A 10 14.48 -17.13 44.42
N PHE A 11 13.95 -15.93 44.66
CA PHE A 11 14.30 -14.72 43.93
C PHE A 11 15.06 -13.80 44.87
N PHE A 12 16.11 -13.17 44.35
CA PHE A 12 16.93 -12.19 45.06
C PHE A 12 16.78 -10.86 44.35
N LEU A 13 16.63 -9.78 45.10
CA LEU A 13 16.55 -8.42 44.59
C LEU A 13 17.42 -7.51 45.46
N SER A 14 18.06 -6.54 44.83
CA SER A 14 18.74 -5.44 45.51
C SER A 14 17.83 -4.23 45.59
N LEU A 15 18.02 -3.39 46.62
CA LEU A 15 17.38 -2.07 46.68
C LEU A 15 17.85 -1.14 45.57
N GLU A 16 19.01 -1.43 44.98
CA GLU A 16 19.59 -0.67 43.86
C GLU A 16 19.05 -1.09 42.49
N ASP A 17 18.28 -2.19 42.42
CA ASP A 17 17.71 -2.68 41.15
C ASP A 17 16.69 -1.67 40.59
N ASP A 18 16.58 -1.58 39.26
CA ASP A 18 15.70 -0.61 38.58
C ASP A 18 14.25 -0.61 39.07
N LEU A 19 13.69 -1.79 39.34
CA LEU A 19 12.34 -1.93 39.88
C LEU A 19 12.22 -1.31 41.28
N MET A 20 13.22 -1.54 42.13
CA MET A 20 13.28 -0.96 43.47
C MET A 20 13.64 0.53 43.43
N ARG A 21 14.37 1.00 42.41
CA ARG A 21 14.64 2.42 42.21
C ARG A 21 13.42 3.21 41.76
N ILE A 22 12.56 2.61 40.93
CA ILE A 22 11.33 3.27 40.41
C ILE A 22 10.21 3.27 41.47
N PHE A 23 10.10 2.21 42.28
CA PHE A 23 8.98 2.03 43.23
C PHE A 23 9.37 2.04 44.70
N GLY A 24 10.62 1.76 45.02
CA GLY A 24 11.18 1.95 46.35
C GLY A 24 11.43 3.43 46.56
N SER A 25 10.58 4.03 47.39
CA SER A 25 10.82 5.40 47.85
C SER A 25 12.18 5.48 48.56
N GLU A 26 12.91 6.60 48.47
CA GLU A 26 14.07 6.91 49.33
C GLU A 26 13.77 6.68 50.83
N ARG A 27 12.50 6.80 51.21
CA ARG A 27 12.00 6.51 52.56
C ARG A 27 12.18 5.05 52.97
N MET A 28 12.16 4.11 52.03
CA MET A 28 12.28 2.67 52.30
C MET A 28 13.71 2.32 52.71
N ASP A 29 14.72 2.86 52.03
CA ASP A 29 16.14 2.75 52.43
C ASP A 29 16.36 3.36 53.82
N SER A 30 15.83 4.56 54.06
CA SER A 30 15.93 5.24 55.36
C SER A 30 15.25 4.48 56.51
N MET A 31 14.18 3.74 56.22
CA MET A 31 13.41 2.98 57.20
C MET A 31 14.09 1.65 57.54
N LEU A 32 14.72 1.01 56.55
CA LEU A 32 15.53 -0.20 56.74
C LEU A 32 16.81 0.09 57.54
N ARG A 33 17.51 1.21 57.24
CA ARG A 33 18.66 1.68 58.04
C ARG A 33 18.27 1.96 59.50
N LYS A 34 17.07 2.52 59.74
CA LYS A 34 16.54 2.77 61.09
C LYS A 34 16.15 1.50 61.86
N LEU A 35 15.84 0.40 61.16
CA LEU A 35 15.59 -0.90 61.77
C LEU A 35 16.88 -1.62 62.22
N GLY A 36 18.06 -1.05 61.94
CA GLY A 36 19.34 -1.58 62.41
C GLY A 36 19.88 -2.77 61.61
N LEU A 37 19.48 -2.90 60.34
CA LEU A 37 19.96 -3.94 59.44
C LEU A 37 21.34 -3.56 58.87
N GLU A 38 22.30 -4.50 58.90
CA GLU A 38 23.66 -4.26 58.41
C GLU A 38 23.78 -4.44 56.88
N GLU A 39 24.78 -3.79 56.27
CA GLU A 39 25.06 -3.95 54.84
C GLU A 39 25.42 -5.42 54.53
N GLY A 40 24.67 -6.02 53.61
CA GLY A 40 24.87 -7.42 53.19
C GLY A 40 23.98 -8.44 53.90
N GLU A 41 23.12 -8.03 54.85
CA GLU A 41 22.15 -8.93 55.46
C GLU A 41 20.93 -9.19 54.56
N ALA A 42 20.52 -10.46 54.49
CA ALA A 42 19.35 -10.86 53.73
C ALA A 42 18.05 -10.54 54.49
N ILE A 43 17.25 -9.62 53.94
CA ILE A 43 15.99 -9.21 54.53
C ILE A 43 14.85 -10.09 54.01
N PHE A 44 14.17 -10.80 54.90
CA PHE A 44 12.97 -11.58 54.59
C PHE A 44 11.78 -11.04 55.35
N HIS A 45 10.94 -10.21 54.71
CA HIS A 45 9.71 -9.74 55.34
C HIS A 45 8.53 -9.74 54.36
N PRO A 46 7.38 -10.33 54.73
CA PRO A 46 6.20 -10.41 53.86
C PRO A 46 5.69 -9.10 53.23
N TRP A 47 5.88 -7.94 53.89
CA TRP A 47 5.48 -6.64 53.31
C TRP A 47 6.34 -6.24 52.10
N ILE A 48 7.63 -6.62 52.06
CA ILE A 48 8.52 -6.34 50.93
C ILE A 48 8.05 -7.11 49.71
N ASN A 49 7.68 -8.38 49.88
CA ASN A 49 7.09 -9.18 48.80
C ASN A 49 5.77 -8.56 48.29
N LYS A 50 4.89 -8.09 49.19
CA LYS A 50 3.65 -7.40 48.80
C LYS A 50 3.90 -6.05 48.11
N ALA A 51 4.92 -5.31 48.54
CA ALA A 51 5.30 -4.04 47.92
C ALA A 51 5.86 -4.28 46.51
N LEU A 52 6.70 -5.31 46.35
CA LEU A 52 7.23 -5.76 45.06
C LEU A 52 6.12 -6.21 44.11
N GLU A 53 5.17 -7.01 44.59
CA GLU A 53 4.00 -7.43 43.82
C GLU A 53 3.19 -6.23 43.32
N LYS A 54 2.91 -5.24 44.19
CA LYS A 54 2.22 -4.01 43.80
C LYS A 54 3.01 -3.17 42.79
N ALA A 55 4.33 -3.09 42.95
CA ALA A 55 5.20 -2.42 42.01
C ALA A 55 5.12 -3.08 40.62
N GLN A 56 5.24 -4.41 40.56
CA GLN A 56 5.09 -5.18 39.32
C GLN A 56 3.71 -4.98 38.68
N GLN A 57 2.63 -5.10 39.46
CA GLN A 57 1.27 -4.83 38.96
C GLN A 57 1.13 -3.42 38.39
N LYS A 58 1.77 -2.41 38.98
CA LYS A 58 1.74 -1.03 38.49
C LYS A 58 2.56 -0.86 37.19
N VAL A 59 3.70 -1.52 37.06
CA VAL A 59 4.47 -1.57 35.79
C VAL A 59 3.67 -2.26 34.70
N GLU A 60 3.05 -3.40 35.01
CA GLU A 60 2.21 -4.13 34.08
C GLU A 60 1.01 -3.31 33.64
N ALA A 61 0.32 -2.65 34.58
CA ALA A 61 -0.79 -1.76 34.27
C ALA A 61 -0.34 -0.57 33.39
N HIS A 62 0.82 0.02 33.67
CA HIS A 62 1.37 1.10 32.85
C HIS A 62 1.67 0.64 31.41
N ASN A 63 2.37 -0.49 31.25
CA ASN A 63 2.65 -1.08 29.94
C ASN A 63 1.37 -1.50 29.21
N PHE A 64 0.39 -2.03 29.95
CA PHE A 64 -0.92 -2.39 29.42
C PHE A 64 -1.64 -1.16 28.87
N GLU A 65 -1.70 -0.06 29.62
CA GLU A 65 -2.33 1.18 29.15
C GLU A 65 -1.61 1.79 27.93
N ILE A 66 -0.28 1.74 27.86
CA ILE A 66 0.47 2.14 26.65
C ILE A 66 0.05 1.29 25.45
N ARG A 67 0.04 -0.04 25.59
CA ARG A 67 -0.32 -0.97 24.50
C ARG A 67 -1.77 -0.80 24.08
N LYS A 68 -2.68 -0.64 25.04
CA LYS A 68 -4.10 -0.38 24.82
C LYS A 68 -4.30 0.94 24.06
N ASN A 69 -3.53 1.98 24.39
CA ASN A 69 -3.58 3.22 23.64
C ASN A 69 -3.10 3.02 22.20
N LEU A 70 -1.95 2.36 22.00
CA LEU A 70 -1.44 2.05 20.65
C LEU A 70 -2.45 1.23 19.82
N LEU A 71 -3.07 0.22 20.44
CA LEU A 71 -4.10 -0.61 19.80
C LEU A 71 -5.28 0.23 19.32
N ARG A 72 -5.71 1.23 20.09
CA ARG A 72 -6.81 2.11 19.69
C ARG A 72 -6.51 2.94 18.43
N PHE A 73 -5.26 3.30 18.18
CA PHE A 73 -4.85 3.95 16.92
C PHE A 73 -4.84 2.93 15.77
N ASP A 74 -4.39 1.71 16.05
CA ASP A 74 -4.36 0.63 15.06
C ASP A 74 -5.76 0.17 14.66
N ASP A 75 -6.73 0.20 15.58
CA ASP A 75 -8.13 -0.14 15.32
C ASP A 75 -8.73 0.73 14.20
N VAL A 76 -8.41 2.02 14.16
CA VAL A 76 -8.86 2.95 13.11
C VAL A 76 -8.35 2.50 11.73
N MET A 77 -7.06 2.19 11.64
CA MET A 77 -6.46 1.70 10.39
C MET A 77 -7.04 0.33 10.00
N ASN A 78 -7.30 -0.53 10.99
CA ASN A 78 -7.85 -1.86 10.76
C ASN A 78 -9.28 -1.79 10.21
N ASP A 79 -10.11 -0.89 10.71
CA ASP A 79 -11.48 -0.73 10.22
C ASP A 79 -11.51 -0.20 8.78
N GLN A 80 -10.68 0.79 8.45
CA GLN A 80 -10.50 1.25 7.07
C GLN A 80 -9.95 0.14 6.16
N ARG A 81 -8.96 -0.63 6.64
CA ARG A 81 -8.41 -1.78 5.90
C ARG A 81 -9.48 -2.80 5.56
N LYS A 82 -10.38 -3.14 6.50
CA LYS A 82 -11.46 -4.10 6.25
C LYS A 82 -12.37 -3.64 5.12
N VAL A 83 -12.70 -2.35 5.08
CA VAL A 83 -13.50 -1.75 3.99
C VAL A 83 -12.77 -1.91 2.67
N ILE A 84 -11.54 -1.38 2.55
CA ILE A 84 -10.77 -1.43 1.30
C ILE A 84 -10.52 -2.86 0.82
N TYR A 85 -10.25 -3.80 1.73
CA TYR A 85 -9.99 -5.17 1.36
C TYR A 85 -11.25 -5.89 0.91
N ARG A 86 -12.41 -5.56 1.49
CA ARG A 86 -13.70 -6.08 1.02
C ARG A 86 -13.96 -5.57 -0.40
N GLU A 87 -13.91 -4.26 -0.63
CA GLU A 87 -14.07 -3.66 -1.96
C GLU A 87 -13.10 -4.29 -2.98
N ARG A 88 -11.83 -4.42 -2.60
CA ARG A 88 -10.80 -5.03 -3.46
C ARG A 88 -11.09 -6.49 -3.80
N ILE A 89 -11.58 -7.27 -2.84
CA ILE A 89 -11.97 -8.66 -3.08
C ILE A 89 -13.17 -8.69 -4.03
N GLU A 90 -14.17 -7.85 -3.82
CA GLU A 90 -15.35 -7.74 -4.69
C GLU A 90 -14.95 -7.38 -6.13
N LEU A 91 -14.04 -6.41 -6.32
CA LEU A 91 -13.48 -6.08 -7.63
C LEU A 91 -12.72 -7.25 -8.28
N ILE A 92 -11.96 -8.03 -7.51
CA ILE A 92 -11.22 -9.20 -8.01
C ILE A 92 -12.17 -10.34 -8.39
N SER A 93 -13.22 -10.55 -7.59
CA SER A 93 -14.19 -11.63 -7.78
C SER A 93 -15.24 -11.33 -8.85
N GLY A 94 -15.58 -10.05 -9.04
CA GLY A 94 -16.58 -9.61 -10.00
C GLY A 94 -16.14 -9.81 -11.45
N GLU A 95 -17.02 -10.38 -12.27
CA GLU A 95 -16.85 -10.46 -13.73
C GLU A 95 -17.18 -9.12 -14.41
N ASP A 96 -18.09 -8.37 -13.80
CA ASP A 96 -18.64 -7.10 -14.26
C ASP A 96 -18.45 -6.04 -13.17
N VAL A 97 -17.82 -4.92 -13.52
CA VAL A 97 -17.60 -3.74 -12.66
C VAL A 97 -18.17 -2.44 -13.27
N SER A 98 -19.03 -2.54 -14.27
CA SER A 98 -19.42 -1.35 -15.07
C SER A 98 -20.43 -0.52 -14.32
N GLU A 99 -21.32 -1.17 -13.58
CA GLU A 99 -22.27 -0.48 -12.71
C GLU A 99 -21.51 0.39 -11.70
N ALA A 100 -20.48 -0.17 -11.05
CA ALA A 100 -19.61 0.59 -10.16
C ALA A 100 -18.89 1.75 -10.88
N VAL A 101 -18.39 1.54 -12.11
CA VAL A 101 -17.75 2.62 -12.90
C VAL A 101 -18.75 3.71 -13.29
N VAL A 102 -19.99 3.36 -13.63
CA VAL A 102 -21.07 4.30 -13.93
C VAL A 102 -21.40 5.11 -12.69
N GLU A 103 -21.63 4.46 -11.55
CA GLU A 103 -21.93 5.12 -10.27
C GLU A 103 -20.79 6.06 -9.85
N MET A 104 -19.52 5.64 -10.00
CA MET A 104 -18.37 6.50 -9.73
C MET A 104 -18.38 7.77 -10.59
N ARG A 105 -18.78 7.64 -11.86
CA ARG A 105 -18.84 8.75 -12.81
C ARG A 105 -20.01 9.69 -12.52
N GLU A 106 -21.18 9.14 -12.22
CA GLU A 106 -22.36 9.89 -11.79
C GLU A 106 -22.04 10.71 -10.53
N GLN A 107 -21.46 10.07 -9.50
CA GLN A 107 -21.04 10.78 -8.29
C GLN A 107 -19.96 11.82 -8.58
N THR A 108 -19.04 11.56 -9.52
CA THR A 108 -18.02 12.56 -9.90
C THR A 108 -18.68 13.80 -10.51
N ILE A 109 -19.72 13.63 -11.33
CA ILE A 109 -20.48 14.74 -11.92
C ILE A 109 -21.33 15.45 -10.86
N GLU A 110 -21.98 14.71 -9.97
CA GLU A 110 -22.74 15.25 -8.84
C GLU A 110 -21.87 16.07 -7.89
N ASP A 111 -20.63 15.62 -7.63
CA ASP A 111 -19.67 16.35 -6.80
C ASP A 111 -19.07 17.56 -7.54
N LEU A 112 -19.03 17.53 -8.88
CA LEU A 112 -18.42 18.55 -9.74
C LEU A 112 -19.28 19.80 -9.85
N VAL A 113 -20.55 19.64 -10.23
CA VAL A 113 -21.43 20.75 -10.60
C VAL A 113 -21.61 21.76 -9.45
N PRO A 114 -21.89 21.35 -8.19
CA PRO A 114 -22.07 22.28 -7.07
C PRO A 114 -20.82 23.11 -6.73
N ARG A 115 -19.62 22.66 -7.12
CA ARG A 115 -18.37 23.41 -6.88
C ARG A 115 -18.27 24.67 -7.75
N TYR A 116 -18.86 24.64 -8.94
CA TYR A 116 -18.81 25.73 -9.92
C TYR A 116 -20.16 26.44 -10.08
N ILE A 117 -21.25 25.74 -9.80
CA ILE A 117 -22.63 26.23 -9.83
C ILE A 117 -23.24 25.93 -8.47
N PRO A 118 -23.01 26.78 -7.45
CA PRO A 118 -23.50 26.51 -6.12
C PRO A 118 -25.04 26.47 -6.09
N PRO A 119 -25.65 25.58 -5.29
CA PRO A 119 -27.09 25.46 -5.23
C PRO A 119 -27.70 26.78 -4.76
N LYS A 120 -28.76 27.22 -5.45
CA LYS A 120 -29.48 28.49 -5.18
C LYS A 120 -28.67 29.77 -5.45
N ALA A 121 -27.51 29.69 -6.10
CA ALA A 121 -26.77 30.86 -6.54
C ALA A 121 -27.38 31.48 -7.81
N TYR A 122 -27.23 32.80 -7.96
CA TYR A 122 -27.59 33.49 -9.19
C TYR A 122 -26.60 33.16 -10.32
N ALA A 123 -27.05 33.22 -11.57
CA ALA A 123 -26.23 32.90 -12.75
C ALA A 123 -24.91 33.71 -12.83
N GLU A 124 -24.89 34.92 -12.30
CA GLU A 124 -23.71 35.80 -12.22
C GLU A 124 -22.61 35.25 -11.30
N GLN A 125 -22.95 34.35 -10.37
CA GLN A 125 -22.01 33.72 -9.43
C GLN A 125 -21.47 32.39 -9.94
N TRP A 126 -21.93 31.93 -11.10
CA TRP A 126 -21.51 30.65 -11.67
C TRP A 126 -20.12 30.78 -12.29
N ASP A 127 -19.22 29.87 -11.94
CA ASP A 127 -17.92 29.75 -12.60
C ASP A 127 -17.98 28.76 -13.77
N ILE A 128 -18.61 29.20 -14.85
CA ILE A 128 -18.79 28.38 -16.05
C ILE A 128 -17.48 28.10 -16.77
N LYS A 129 -16.49 29.00 -16.64
CA LYS A 129 -15.16 28.79 -17.22
C LYS A 129 -14.43 27.68 -16.47
N GLY A 130 -14.44 27.72 -15.13
CA GLY A 130 -13.89 26.65 -14.32
C GLY A 130 -14.57 25.31 -14.59
N LEU A 131 -15.91 25.29 -14.69
CA LEU A 131 -16.65 24.08 -15.05
C LEU A 131 -16.23 23.51 -16.40
N HIS A 132 -16.03 24.36 -17.41
CA HIS A 132 -15.57 23.96 -18.74
C HIS A 132 -14.16 23.34 -18.71
N GLU A 133 -13.21 24.02 -18.08
CA GLU A 133 -11.83 23.55 -17.94
C GLU A 133 -11.77 22.22 -17.18
N GLU A 134 -12.58 22.09 -16.13
CA GLU A 134 -12.62 20.90 -15.31
C GLU A 134 -13.34 19.74 -16.02
N ALA A 135 -14.38 20.00 -16.80
CA ALA A 135 -15.01 18.99 -17.65
C ALA A 135 -14.04 18.47 -18.72
N MET A 136 -13.21 19.34 -19.31
CA MET A 136 -12.13 18.90 -20.19
C MET A 136 -11.10 18.06 -19.44
N ARG A 137 -10.65 18.48 -18.25
CA ARG A 137 -9.66 17.74 -17.45
C ARG A 137 -10.17 16.37 -17.01
N LEU A 138 -11.43 16.27 -16.59
CA LEU A 138 -12.01 15.04 -16.06
C LEU A 138 -12.48 14.12 -17.18
N PHE A 139 -13.22 14.64 -18.16
CA PHE A 139 -13.90 13.80 -19.14
C PHE A 139 -13.24 13.82 -20.53
N GLY A 140 -12.27 14.69 -20.77
CA GLY A 140 -11.68 14.87 -22.10
C GLY A 140 -12.70 15.37 -23.12
N LEU A 141 -13.73 16.09 -22.67
CA LEU A 141 -14.83 16.60 -23.48
C LEU A 141 -14.85 18.12 -23.50
N ASP A 142 -14.84 18.68 -24.70
CA ASP A 142 -15.09 20.09 -24.96
C ASP A 142 -16.62 20.32 -24.96
N LEU A 143 -17.18 20.56 -23.77
CA LEU A 143 -18.61 20.77 -23.59
C LEU A 143 -18.95 22.27 -23.73
N PRO A 144 -19.99 22.63 -24.51
CA PRO A 144 -20.41 24.03 -24.70
C PRO A 144 -21.22 24.57 -23.51
N VAL A 145 -20.72 24.39 -22.28
CA VAL A 145 -21.36 24.82 -21.03
C VAL A 145 -21.61 26.33 -20.98
N VAL A 146 -20.78 27.12 -21.67
CA VAL A 146 -20.95 28.58 -21.81
C VAL A 146 -22.21 28.92 -22.60
N GLU A 147 -22.54 28.14 -23.62
CA GLU A 147 -23.75 28.37 -24.41
C GLU A 147 -24.98 27.87 -23.64
N TRP A 148 -24.88 26.73 -22.96
CA TRP A 148 -25.95 26.23 -22.11
C TRP A 148 -26.34 27.25 -21.03
N ALA A 149 -25.36 27.84 -20.36
CA ALA A 149 -25.59 28.83 -19.29
C ALA A 149 -26.32 30.11 -19.75
N LYS A 150 -26.41 30.38 -21.07
CA LYS A 150 -27.15 31.53 -21.62
C LYS A 150 -28.61 31.21 -21.93
N GLU A 151 -29.01 29.94 -21.87
CA GLU A 151 -30.37 29.53 -22.21
C GLU A 151 -31.38 29.98 -21.13
N GLU A 152 -32.56 30.43 -21.57
CA GLU A 152 -33.61 30.84 -20.64
C GLU A 152 -34.14 29.64 -19.85
N GLY A 153 -34.18 29.78 -18.52
CA GLY A 153 -34.71 28.75 -17.62
C GLY A 153 -33.73 27.63 -17.26
N ILE A 154 -32.46 27.74 -17.65
CA ILE A 154 -31.46 26.75 -17.25
C ILE A 154 -31.11 26.89 -15.77
N ALA A 155 -31.08 25.77 -15.05
CA ALA A 155 -30.58 25.68 -13.69
C ALA A 155 -29.46 24.64 -13.59
N GLU A 156 -29.00 24.45 -12.36
CA GLU A 156 -27.94 23.50 -12.00
C GLU A 156 -28.28 22.07 -12.49
N GLU A 157 -29.54 21.66 -12.32
CA GLU A 157 -30.03 20.32 -12.67
C GLU A 157 -29.86 20.04 -14.17
N GLU A 158 -30.31 20.96 -15.03
CA GLU A 158 -30.25 20.78 -16.48
C GLU A 158 -28.81 20.77 -16.99
N ILE A 159 -27.91 21.56 -16.38
CA ILE A 159 -26.49 21.52 -16.71
C ILE A 159 -25.89 20.17 -16.31
N ARG A 160 -26.25 19.66 -15.14
CA ARG A 160 -25.77 18.37 -14.65
C ARG A 160 -26.24 17.22 -15.54
N GLU A 161 -27.52 17.16 -15.86
CA GLU A 161 -28.10 16.15 -16.75
C GLU A 161 -27.43 16.20 -18.14
N ARG A 162 -27.22 17.39 -18.71
CA ARG A 162 -26.53 17.53 -20.01
C ARG A 162 -25.09 17.05 -19.95
N ILE A 163 -24.35 17.32 -18.89
CA ILE A 163 -22.98 16.82 -18.73
C ILE A 163 -23.03 15.29 -18.65
N GLN A 164 -23.92 14.72 -17.83
CA GLN A 164 -24.09 13.28 -17.68
C GLN A 164 -24.41 12.60 -19.01
N ASP A 165 -25.37 13.11 -19.78
CA ASP A 165 -25.74 12.56 -21.08
C ASP A 165 -24.59 12.56 -22.09
N ASN A 166 -23.82 13.66 -22.15
CA ASN A 166 -22.68 13.76 -23.08
C ASN A 166 -21.54 12.82 -22.67
N VAL A 167 -21.27 12.73 -21.37
CA VAL A 167 -20.25 11.84 -20.81
C VAL A 167 -20.65 10.37 -21.03
N GLU A 168 -21.89 10.00 -20.74
CA GLU A 168 -22.40 8.64 -20.95
C GLU A 168 -22.32 8.24 -22.42
N ARG A 169 -22.76 9.12 -23.33
CA ARG A 169 -22.67 8.89 -24.77
C ARG A 169 -21.23 8.64 -25.20
N ARG A 170 -20.29 9.48 -24.77
CA ARG A 170 -18.86 9.32 -25.10
C ARG A 170 -18.31 7.99 -24.60
N MET A 171 -18.67 7.60 -23.38
CA MET A 171 -18.21 6.36 -22.77
C MET A 171 -18.83 5.13 -23.44
N ALA A 172 -20.11 5.17 -23.83
CA ALA A 172 -20.78 4.13 -24.59
C ALA A 172 -20.15 3.94 -25.98
N GLU A 173 -19.87 5.04 -26.70
CA GLU A 173 -19.15 4.98 -27.97
C GLU A 173 -17.76 4.35 -27.81
N LYS A 174 -17.07 4.69 -26.72
CA LYS A 174 -15.74 4.16 -26.43
C LYS A 174 -15.77 2.67 -26.11
N ALA A 175 -16.72 2.23 -25.28
CA ALA A 175 -16.95 0.82 -24.98
C ALA A 175 -17.28 0.02 -26.25
N ALA A 176 -18.09 0.58 -27.16
CA ALA A 176 -18.40 -0.05 -28.44
C ALA A 176 -17.16 -0.18 -29.35
N ARG A 177 -16.27 0.82 -29.37
CA ARG A 177 -15.02 0.79 -30.16
C ARG A 177 -14.02 -0.24 -29.63
N PHE A 178 -13.89 -0.39 -28.31
CA PHE A 178 -12.94 -1.34 -27.71
C PHE A 178 -13.48 -2.77 -27.66
N GLY A 179 -14.80 -2.92 -27.67
CA GLY A 179 -15.47 -4.18 -27.41
C GLY A 179 -15.65 -4.44 -25.91
N PRO A 180 -16.73 -5.15 -25.52
CA PRO A 180 -17.11 -5.29 -24.12
C PRO A 180 -16.02 -5.95 -23.28
N GLU A 181 -15.49 -7.11 -23.70
CA GLU A 181 -14.50 -7.88 -22.93
C GLU A 181 -13.24 -7.06 -22.58
N LEU A 182 -12.68 -6.35 -23.57
CA LEU A 182 -11.50 -5.52 -23.37
C LEU A 182 -11.79 -4.34 -22.45
N MET A 183 -12.97 -3.72 -22.58
CA MET A 183 -13.41 -2.65 -21.70
C MET A 183 -13.54 -3.13 -20.25
N ARG A 184 -14.22 -4.26 -19.98
CA ARG A 184 -14.35 -4.83 -18.62
C ARG A 184 -12.99 -5.06 -17.99
N ARG A 185 -12.06 -5.64 -18.77
CA ARG A 185 -10.71 -5.95 -18.31
C ARG A 185 -9.93 -4.69 -17.98
N ALA A 186 -10.05 -3.66 -18.82
CA ALA A 186 -9.40 -2.37 -18.61
C ALA A 186 -9.95 -1.68 -17.35
N GLU A 187 -11.27 -1.57 -17.21
CA GLU A 187 -11.96 -1.04 -16.02
C GLU A 187 -11.45 -1.70 -14.74
N LYS A 188 -11.55 -3.03 -14.67
CA LYS A 188 -11.13 -3.81 -13.50
C LYS A 188 -9.65 -3.65 -13.18
N SER A 189 -8.78 -3.75 -14.18
CA SER A 189 -7.33 -3.61 -13.97
C SER A 189 -6.97 -2.21 -13.47
N LEU A 190 -7.60 -1.18 -14.02
CA LEU A 190 -7.36 0.21 -13.68
C LEU A 190 -7.89 0.55 -12.28
N MET A 191 -9.11 0.12 -11.94
CA MET A 191 -9.67 0.28 -10.60
C MET A 191 -8.77 -0.35 -9.53
N LEU A 192 -8.32 -1.60 -9.75
CA LEU A 192 -7.42 -2.27 -8.80
C LEU A 192 -6.09 -1.56 -8.64
N GLN A 193 -5.49 -1.10 -9.74
CA GLN A 193 -4.21 -0.40 -9.70
C GLN A 193 -4.31 0.94 -8.98
N ILE A 194 -5.37 1.73 -9.26
CA ILE A 194 -5.59 3.03 -8.62
C ILE A 194 -5.91 2.84 -7.14
N LEU A 195 -6.79 1.89 -6.79
CA LEU A 195 -7.12 1.58 -5.39
C LEU A 195 -5.88 1.20 -4.59
N ASP A 196 -5.05 0.30 -5.14
CA ASP A 196 -3.82 -0.15 -4.48
C ASP A 196 -2.79 0.99 -4.31
N GLN A 197 -2.74 1.95 -5.24
CA GLN A 197 -1.85 3.10 -5.13
C GLN A 197 -2.35 4.11 -4.09
N LEU A 198 -3.63 4.52 -4.18
CA LEU A 198 -4.21 5.47 -3.25
C LEU A 198 -4.23 4.94 -1.82
N TRP A 199 -4.48 3.65 -1.63
CA TRP A 199 -4.43 3.03 -0.31
C TRP A 199 -3.01 3.07 0.31
N LYS A 200 -1.96 2.86 -0.49
CA LYS A 200 -0.57 3.00 0.00
C LYS A 200 -0.26 4.44 0.41
N ASP A 201 -0.69 5.41 -0.40
CA ASP A 201 -0.47 6.83 -0.13
C ASP A 201 -1.25 7.28 1.13
N HIS A 202 -2.45 6.73 1.33
CA HIS A 202 -3.24 6.94 2.54
C HIS A 202 -2.58 6.34 3.79
N LEU A 203 -2.07 5.10 3.71
CA LEU A 203 -1.32 4.50 4.82
C LEU A 203 -0.10 5.33 5.23
N LEU A 204 0.62 5.89 4.26
CA LEU A 204 1.73 6.81 4.53
C LEU A 204 1.24 8.10 5.20
N SER A 205 0.12 8.65 4.74
CA SER A 205 -0.49 9.85 5.32
C SER A 205 -0.93 9.62 6.78
N LEU A 206 -1.50 8.45 7.09
CA LEU A 206 -1.86 8.07 8.46
C LEU A 206 -0.65 7.90 9.38
N ASP A 207 0.47 7.36 8.86
CA ASP A 207 1.70 7.26 9.63
C ASP A 207 2.23 8.65 10.01
N HIS A 208 2.28 9.58 9.05
CA HIS A 208 2.67 10.97 9.32
C HIS A 208 1.72 11.65 10.31
N LEU A 209 0.40 11.45 10.14
CA LEU A 209 -0.61 11.99 11.05
C LEU A 209 -0.38 11.47 12.49
N ARG A 210 -0.13 10.17 12.65
CA ARG A 210 0.13 9.54 13.95
C ARG A 210 1.36 10.12 14.64
N GLN A 211 2.43 10.42 13.90
CA GLN A 211 3.64 11.03 14.45
C GLN A 211 3.39 12.46 14.97
N GLY A 212 2.53 13.23 14.29
CA GLY A 212 2.23 14.62 14.65
C GLY A 212 1.10 14.81 15.67
N ILE A 213 0.18 13.84 15.79
CA ILE A 213 -1.07 14.04 16.56
C ILE A 213 -0.84 14.23 18.06
N GLY A 214 0.28 13.73 18.60
CA GLY A 214 0.66 13.95 20.00
C GLY A 214 0.77 15.43 20.37
N LEU A 215 1.07 16.31 19.40
CA LEU A 215 1.12 17.76 19.62
C LEU A 215 -0.25 18.38 19.91
N ARG A 216 -1.36 17.73 19.51
CA ARG A 216 -2.73 18.20 19.82
C ARG A 216 -3.04 18.15 21.31
N ALA A 217 -2.34 17.29 22.07
CA ALA A 217 -2.48 17.21 23.53
C ALA A 217 -2.14 18.56 24.21
N TYR A 218 -1.26 19.37 23.63
CA TYR A 218 -0.93 20.70 24.16
C TYR A 218 -2.13 21.67 24.12
N ALA A 219 -3.06 21.46 23.19
CA ALA A 219 -4.31 22.23 23.09
C ALA A 219 -5.45 21.63 23.94
N GLN A 220 -5.13 20.73 24.89
CA GLN A 220 -6.11 20.02 25.74
C GLN A 220 -7.15 19.21 24.96
N ARG A 221 -6.83 18.83 23.72
CA ARG A 221 -7.66 17.92 22.92
C ARG A 221 -7.14 16.49 23.07
N ASP A 222 -8.08 15.54 23.09
CA ASP A 222 -7.73 14.12 23.13
C ASP A 222 -7.12 13.70 21.78
N PRO A 223 -5.83 13.27 21.72
CA PRO A 223 -5.17 12.97 20.47
C PRO A 223 -5.80 11.81 19.69
N LEU A 224 -6.41 10.85 20.38
CA LEU A 224 -7.04 9.71 19.73
C LEU A 224 -8.32 10.12 18.99
N ASN A 225 -9.12 11.00 19.58
CA ASN A 225 -10.32 11.53 18.94
C ASN A 225 -9.97 12.43 17.74
N GLU A 226 -8.94 13.29 17.88
CA GLU A 226 -8.46 14.09 16.75
C GLU A 226 -7.92 13.20 15.63
N TYR A 227 -7.14 12.17 15.97
CA TYR A 227 -6.65 11.18 15.00
C TYR A 227 -7.78 10.49 14.27
N LYS A 228 -8.82 10.02 14.98
CA LYS A 228 -9.98 9.36 14.37
C LYS A 228 -10.69 10.27 13.38
N ARG A 229 -10.90 11.54 13.73
CA ARG A 229 -11.57 12.50 12.85
C ARG A 229 -10.72 12.81 11.61
N GLU A 230 -9.46 13.19 11.80
CA GLU A 230 -8.57 13.52 10.67
C GLU A 230 -8.31 12.29 9.79
N ALA A 231 -8.19 11.08 10.37
CA ALA A 231 -8.04 9.84 9.61
C ALA A 231 -9.30 9.47 8.79
N PHE A 232 -10.49 9.81 9.29
CA PHE A 232 -11.75 9.63 8.57
C PHE A 232 -11.86 10.62 7.40
N GLU A 233 -11.56 11.90 7.63
CA GLU A 233 -11.53 12.92 6.57
C GLU A 233 -10.53 12.56 5.44
N LEU A 234 -9.33 12.07 5.80
CA LEU A 234 -8.36 11.58 4.82
C LEU A 234 -8.87 10.36 4.04
N PHE A 235 -9.61 9.47 4.69
CA PHE A 235 -10.16 8.28 4.06
C PHE A 235 -11.28 8.63 3.07
N ASP A 236 -12.20 9.51 3.46
CA ASP A 236 -13.26 10.01 2.57
C ASP A 236 -12.67 10.74 1.36
N ALA A 237 -11.65 11.59 1.59
CA ALA A 237 -10.93 12.25 0.51
C ALA A 237 -10.23 11.25 -0.43
N MET A 238 -9.65 10.17 0.11
CA MET A 238 -9.06 9.10 -0.69
C MET A 238 -10.11 8.40 -1.56
N LEU A 239 -11.29 8.09 -1.01
CA LEU A 239 -12.39 7.47 -1.76
C LEU A 239 -12.93 8.39 -2.85
N ALA A 240 -13.10 9.69 -2.57
CA ALA A 240 -13.49 10.67 -3.59
C ALA A 240 -12.45 10.74 -4.72
N ARG A 241 -11.16 10.81 -4.36
CA ARG A 241 -10.06 10.80 -5.33
C ARG A 241 -10.00 9.50 -6.13
N PHE A 242 -10.35 8.36 -5.53
CA PHE A 242 -10.44 7.09 -6.24
C PHE A 242 -11.47 7.16 -7.37
N ARG A 243 -12.70 7.60 -7.08
CA ARG A 243 -13.77 7.76 -8.09
C ARG A 243 -13.35 8.73 -9.20
N GLU A 244 -12.83 9.89 -8.83
CA GLU A 244 -12.40 10.92 -9.79
C GLU A 244 -11.27 10.41 -10.69
N THR A 245 -10.25 9.75 -10.11
CA THR A 245 -9.10 9.26 -10.87
C THR A 245 -9.50 8.11 -11.79
N VAL A 246 -10.41 7.21 -11.37
CA VAL A 246 -10.94 6.14 -12.22
C VAL A 246 -11.69 6.74 -13.41
N THR A 247 -12.64 7.64 -13.14
CA THR A 247 -13.42 8.36 -14.17
C THR A 247 -12.51 9.07 -15.16
N MET A 248 -11.56 9.86 -14.65
CA MET A 248 -10.63 10.62 -15.48
C MET A 248 -9.76 9.72 -16.34
N THR A 249 -9.17 8.68 -15.76
CA THR A 249 -8.27 7.80 -16.49
C THR A 249 -9.04 7.04 -17.57
N LEU A 250 -10.23 6.52 -17.26
CA LEU A 250 -11.06 5.83 -18.25
C LEU A 250 -11.54 6.77 -19.37
N ALA A 251 -11.83 8.03 -19.07
CA ALA A 251 -12.20 9.02 -20.08
C ALA A 251 -11.05 9.30 -21.07
N HIS A 252 -9.80 9.33 -20.58
CA HIS A 252 -8.62 9.69 -21.38
C HIS A 252 -7.88 8.50 -22.03
N VAL A 253 -8.08 7.28 -21.56
CA VAL A 253 -7.38 6.09 -22.09
C VAL A 253 -7.75 5.83 -23.55
N GLU A 254 -6.79 5.95 -24.47
CA GLU A 254 -6.97 5.48 -25.85
C GLU A 254 -6.29 4.12 -25.98
N ILE A 255 -7.07 3.06 -26.24
CA ILE A 255 -6.52 1.73 -26.46
C ILE A 255 -6.13 1.62 -27.92
N GLN A 256 -4.82 1.66 -28.20
CA GLN A 256 -4.33 1.28 -29.51
C GLN A 256 -4.56 -0.22 -29.68
N ALA A 257 -5.59 -0.59 -30.46
CA ALA A 257 -5.70 -1.94 -30.97
C ALA A 257 -4.40 -2.23 -31.73
N ALA A 258 -3.63 -3.21 -31.25
CA ALA A 258 -2.38 -3.58 -31.90
C ALA A 258 -2.67 -3.83 -33.38
N ALA A 259 -2.09 -3.00 -34.25
CA ALA A 259 -2.09 -3.29 -35.66
C ALA A 259 -1.53 -4.71 -35.84
N PRO A 260 -2.12 -5.55 -36.73
CA PRO A 260 -1.56 -6.85 -37.00
C PRO A 260 -0.07 -6.66 -37.32
N PRO A 261 0.83 -7.49 -36.75
CA PRO A 261 2.25 -7.31 -36.94
C PRO A 261 2.52 -7.23 -38.44
N PRO A 262 3.27 -6.21 -38.92
CA PRO A 262 3.58 -6.11 -40.33
C PRO A 262 4.19 -7.44 -40.76
N GLU A 263 3.67 -8.04 -41.83
CA GLU A 263 4.23 -9.25 -42.41
C GLU A 263 5.72 -9.00 -42.62
N MET A 264 6.54 -9.72 -41.84
CA MET A 264 7.99 -9.60 -41.97
C MET A 264 8.37 -9.94 -43.41
N PRO A 265 9.06 -9.05 -44.14
CA PRO A 265 9.63 -9.41 -45.43
C PRO A 265 10.55 -10.62 -45.21
N ALA A 266 10.37 -11.65 -46.02
CA ALA A 266 11.21 -12.85 -46.01
C ALA A 266 12.70 -12.45 -46.01
N PRO A 267 13.57 -13.15 -45.26
CA PRO A 267 14.95 -12.74 -45.10
C PRO A 267 15.67 -12.74 -46.46
N SER A 268 15.96 -11.54 -46.95
CA SER A 268 16.88 -11.32 -48.06
C SER A 268 18.26 -11.82 -47.65
N GLN A 269 18.84 -12.69 -48.47
CA GLN A 269 20.16 -13.28 -48.25
C GLN A 269 21.21 -12.16 -48.23
N ALA A 270 21.81 -11.93 -47.07
CA ALA A 270 22.93 -11.02 -46.94
C ALA A 270 24.15 -11.54 -47.73
N PRO A 271 24.89 -10.69 -48.47
CA PRO A 271 26.13 -11.09 -49.11
C PRO A 271 27.19 -11.42 -48.05
N GLN A 272 27.86 -12.55 -48.22
CA GLN A 272 29.03 -12.94 -47.42
C GLN A 272 30.11 -11.85 -47.52
N VAL A 273 30.40 -11.19 -46.40
CA VAL A 273 31.58 -10.34 -46.28
C VAL A 273 32.72 -11.21 -45.77
N GLU A 274 33.72 -11.37 -46.63
CA GLU A 274 34.93 -12.14 -46.45
C GLU A 274 35.81 -11.49 -45.37
N SER A 275 35.95 -12.15 -44.22
CA SER A 275 36.78 -11.69 -43.10
C SER A 275 38.27 -11.81 -43.45
N ARG A 276 38.91 -10.68 -43.77
CA ARG A 276 40.38 -10.55 -43.75
C ARG A 276 40.85 -10.22 -42.33
N GLU A 277 41.58 -11.16 -41.72
CA GLU A 277 42.36 -10.91 -40.50
C GLU A 277 43.50 -9.92 -40.77
N PRO A 278 43.87 -9.12 -39.76
CA PRO A 278 45.28 -8.94 -39.46
C PRO A 278 45.61 -9.35 -38.03
N ALA A 279 46.57 -10.26 -37.94
CA ALA A 279 47.26 -10.65 -36.72
C ALA A 279 48.15 -9.52 -36.22
N LEU A 280 48.12 -9.20 -34.92
CA LEU A 280 49.28 -8.71 -34.17
C LEU A 280 49.11 -8.86 -32.64
N ALA A 281 49.84 -9.85 -32.14
CA ALA A 281 50.65 -9.90 -30.93
C ALA A 281 50.08 -9.49 -29.55
N HIS A 282 49.90 -10.55 -28.75
CA HIS A 282 50.15 -10.71 -27.32
C HIS A 282 50.68 -9.52 -26.49
N ALA A 283 49.91 -9.17 -25.46
CA ALA A 283 50.44 -8.83 -24.14
C ALA A 283 49.65 -9.60 -23.07
N SER A 284 50.33 -10.52 -22.40
CA SER A 284 49.84 -11.41 -21.35
C SER A 284 49.88 -10.70 -20.00
N ASN A 285 48.76 -10.69 -19.26
CA ASN A 285 48.80 -10.75 -17.80
C ASN A 285 47.52 -11.42 -17.27
N PRO A 286 47.59 -12.42 -16.35
CA PRO A 286 46.46 -13.23 -15.96
C PRO A 286 45.75 -12.63 -14.74
N GLY A 287 44.47 -12.27 -14.92
CA GLY A 287 43.63 -11.75 -13.84
C GLY A 287 42.16 -12.00 -14.14
N VAL A 288 41.71 -13.22 -13.82
CA VAL A 288 40.32 -13.65 -13.56
C VAL A 288 39.22 -12.85 -14.30
N ASN A 289 38.92 -13.28 -15.53
CA ASN A 289 37.79 -12.76 -16.30
C ASN A 289 36.50 -13.53 -15.93
N VAL A 290 35.78 -13.05 -14.91
CA VAL A 290 34.44 -13.57 -14.58
C VAL A 290 33.46 -13.08 -15.64
N ARG A 291 33.20 -13.91 -16.66
CA ARG A 291 32.07 -13.70 -17.57
C ARG A 291 30.75 -13.85 -16.79
N PRO A 292 29.80 -12.91 -16.86
CA PRO A 292 28.49 -13.09 -16.26
C PRO A 292 27.77 -14.24 -16.96
N ARG A 293 27.44 -15.31 -16.22
CA ARG A 293 26.64 -16.45 -16.72
C ARG A 293 25.22 -15.96 -17.03
N GLY A 294 24.97 -15.64 -18.29
CA GLY A 294 23.63 -15.41 -18.81
C GLY A 294 22.73 -16.64 -18.66
N ASN A 295 21.42 -16.44 -18.73
CA ASN A 295 20.44 -17.52 -18.72
C ASN A 295 20.64 -18.41 -19.95
N VAL A 296 21.20 -19.61 -19.76
CA VAL A 296 21.30 -20.64 -20.81
C VAL A 296 19.94 -21.34 -20.92
N ALA A 297 19.40 -21.43 -22.13
CA ALA A 297 18.13 -22.09 -22.39
C ALA A 297 18.18 -23.56 -21.97
N ALA A 298 17.10 -24.11 -21.42
CA ALA A 298 17.08 -25.46 -20.83
C ALA A 298 17.49 -26.57 -21.83
N ARG A 299 17.31 -26.35 -23.14
CA ARG A 299 17.66 -27.29 -24.21
C ARG A 299 19.16 -27.34 -24.53
N GLU A 300 19.92 -26.32 -24.14
CA GLU A 300 21.36 -26.19 -24.41
C GLU A 300 22.23 -26.65 -23.23
N ARG A 301 21.60 -27.06 -22.11
CA ARG A 301 22.30 -27.50 -20.90
C ARG A 301 22.69 -28.97 -21.06
N ASN A 302 23.98 -29.28 -20.98
CA ASN A 302 24.46 -30.66 -21.02
C ASN A 302 24.36 -31.29 -19.62
N PRO A 303 23.55 -32.35 -19.40
CA PRO A 303 23.38 -32.96 -18.08
C PRO A 303 24.66 -33.51 -17.42
N LYS A 304 25.73 -33.73 -18.21
CA LYS A 304 27.02 -34.24 -17.73
C LYS A 304 28.05 -33.15 -17.44
N ASP A 305 27.77 -31.89 -17.81
CA ASP A 305 28.68 -30.76 -17.59
C ASP A 305 27.96 -29.62 -16.83
N PRO A 306 28.17 -29.52 -15.50
CA PRO A 306 27.60 -28.46 -14.67
C PRO A 306 27.98 -27.03 -15.08
N ALA A 307 29.10 -26.84 -15.79
CA ALA A 307 29.50 -25.51 -16.26
C ALA A 307 28.59 -24.98 -17.37
N SER A 308 27.95 -25.88 -18.13
CA SER A 308 27.02 -25.57 -19.21
C SER A 308 25.63 -25.11 -18.74
N TRP A 309 25.29 -25.28 -17.44
CA TRP A 309 23.92 -25.08 -16.95
C TRP A 309 23.53 -23.60 -16.77
N GLY A 310 24.50 -22.68 -16.72
CA GLY A 310 24.24 -21.26 -16.47
C GLY A 310 23.57 -21.02 -15.11
N LYS A 311 22.70 -20.01 -15.03
CA LYS A 311 21.87 -19.72 -13.84
C LYS A 311 20.61 -20.58 -13.87
N VAL A 312 20.50 -21.54 -12.94
CA VAL A 312 19.35 -22.43 -12.81
C VAL A 312 18.48 -21.96 -11.65
N GLY A 313 17.19 -21.74 -11.89
CA GLY A 313 16.23 -21.36 -10.85
C GLY A 313 16.11 -22.43 -9.77
N ARG A 314 16.01 -22.02 -8.51
CA ARG A 314 16.00 -22.91 -7.33
C ARG A 314 14.88 -23.96 -7.35
N ASN A 315 13.76 -23.68 -8.03
CA ASN A 315 12.61 -24.58 -8.17
C ASN A 315 12.51 -25.27 -9.55
N GLU A 316 13.42 -25.00 -10.50
CA GLU A 316 13.47 -25.68 -11.80
C GLU A 316 13.86 -27.15 -11.65
N ALA A 317 13.51 -27.99 -12.63
CA ALA A 317 14.03 -29.35 -12.72
C ALA A 317 15.56 -29.31 -12.83
N CYS A 318 16.24 -30.15 -12.04
CA CYS A 318 17.70 -30.16 -11.99
C CYS A 318 18.27 -30.61 -13.36
N PRO A 319 19.16 -29.82 -14.01
CA PRO A 319 19.66 -30.13 -15.35
C PRO A 319 20.48 -31.43 -15.45
N CYS A 320 20.88 -32.02 -14.33
CA CYS A 320 21.56 -33.31 -14.28
C CYS A 320 20.67 -34.52 -14.64
N GLY A 321 19.38 -34.31 -14.92
CA GLY A 321 18.45 -35.37 -15.30
C GLY A 321 17.92 -36.23 -14.12
N SER A 322 18.12 -35.80 -12.88
CA SER A 322 17.72 -36.56 -11.67
C SER A 322 16.22 -36.57 -11.37
N GLY A 323 15.40 -35.85 -12.15
CA GLY A 323 13.95 -35.70 -11.92
C GLY A 323 13.57 -34.87 -10.68
N LYS A 324 14.55 -34.39 -9.89
CA LYS A 324 14.32 -33.57 -8.68
C LYS A 324 14.43 -32.08 -8.98
N LYS A 325 13.79 -31.22 -8.18
CA LYS A 325 13.99 -29.75 -8.23
C LYS A 325 15.43 -29.40 -7.83
N TYR A 326 16.01 -28.36 -8.42
CA TYR A 326 17.41 -27.96 -8.22
C TYR A 326 17.79 -27.84 -6.73
N LYS A 327 16.95 -27.21 -5.90
CA LYS A 327 17.14 -27.10 -4.43
C LYS A 327 17.24 -28.40 -3.65
N HIS A 328 16.73 -29.50 -4.20
CA HIS A 328 16.76 -30.83 -3.57
C HIS A 328 17.81 -31.75 -4.20
N CYS A 329 18.65 -31.21 -5.09
CA CYS A 329 19.73 -31.90 -5.78
C CYS A 329 21.00 -31.05 -5.69
N HIS A 330 21.52 -30.54 -6.81
CA HIS A 330 22.76 -29.76 -6.87
C HIS A 330 22.70 -28.37 -6.22
N GLY A 331 21.50 -27.88 -5.87
CA GLY A 331 21.28 -26.66 -5.10
C GLY A 331 20.92 -26.91 -3.62
N LYS A 332 21.15 -28.13 -3.11
CA LYS A 332 20.96 -28.45 -1.70
C LYS A 332 22.08 -27.81 -0.89
N VAL A 333 21.73 -26.78 -0.11
CA VAL A 333 22.62 -26.23 0.91
C VAL A 333 22.56 -27.20 2.08
N GLY A 334 23.72 -27.75 2.46
CA GLY A 334 23.86 -28.61 3.63
C GLY A 334 23.64 -27.85 4.92
#